data_AF-A0A7X0UB70-F1
#
_entry.id   AF-A0A7X0UB70-F1
#
_cell.length_a   1.000
_cell.length_b   1.000
_cell.length_c   1.000
_cell.angle_alpha   90.00
_cell.angle_beta   90.00
_cell.angle_gamma   90.00
#
_symmetry.space_group_name_H-M   'P 1'
#
loop_
_entity.id
_entity.type
_entity.pdbx_description
1 polymer ?
#
loop_
_entity_poly.entity_id
_entity_poly.type
_entity_poly.pdbx_seq_one_letter_code
_entity_poly.pdbx_strand_id
1 'polypeptide(L)'
;MNRTTLTLVAAVASAATMVATAAVQPPPASSLGNAIVVQDQAVLRAAPRESAQQQSALWQGEVLEVRGERLDYLQVWDHKRERGGFIRTSEVRRVAEGEAEAPALLSVLRFVRDTPGAEALGIGITAAYLQAAPAKALAGEQGAQAFDALGTLADRLARRASAATPGKASGATLSAHLDVANGYGVRFTTYEVEGRMQVCYDGEAFRRVLAMPVADAEQRARAALALTRPECVNPDLPAHERARVQEWQSEVLERVDVAGLPSYVRNRIQMRRASVWSALAFQQARKDAAGPASAAAASRALAEFAGVAKNDLPDEDQPAYNDAAMRVSAVRWALAPASLPPAQGSRPGIVTEAGAPGETCVLLVDAQKGAKAPLLRRCTYGVVWAGSASINREGTAVSLAVQPLEGWRELWVMRKTAEGWLVDVLPPAATAPETGVAEWAGWVPGGQQMLVAREARGQGRYRRSFEIVRLEGLATERVTGDVAALPLFQRWQDPAWKRQTLSLR
;
A
#
# COMPACT_ATOMS: atom_id res chain seq x y z
N MET A 1 -5.21 -11.61 92.30
CA MET A 1 -6.42 -11.73 93.14
C MET A 1 -7.41 -10.67 92.65
N ASN A 2 -8.59 -11.10 92.15
CA ASN A 2 -9.92 -10.43 92.04
C ASN A 2 -10.00 -8.89 92.09
N ARG A 3 -10.86 -8.15 91.38
CA ARG A 3 -12.04 -8.34 90.49
C ARG A 3 -12.43 -6.89 90.05
N THR A 4 -12.52 -6.58 88.75
CA THR A 4 -13.73 -6.10 88.02
C THR A 4 -14.57 -4.95 88.59
N THR A 5 -14.78 -3.89 87.77
CA THR A 5 -16.00 -3.04 87.57
C THR A 5 -15.63 -1.84 86.67
N LEU A 6 -15.81 -1.85 85.34
CA LEU A 6 -16.98 -1.56 84.46
C LEU A 6 -17.64 -0.17 84.56
N THR A 7 -17.60 0.55 83.41
CA THR A 7 -18.57 1.55 82.86
C THR A 7 -18.80 2.86 83.65
N LEU A 8 -18.96 4.07 83.09
CA LEU A 8 -19.59 4.52 81.84
C LEU A 8 -19.14 6.00 81.61
N VAL A 9 -18.79 6.43 80.39
CA VAL A 9 -18.45 7.84 80.08
C VAL A 9 -19.60 8.48 79.30
N ALA A 10 -20.16 9.55 79.85
CA ALA A 10 -21.01 10.50 79.14
C ALA A 10 -20.23 11.81 78.98
N ALA A 11 -20.11 12.32 77.75
CA ALA A 11 -19.57 13.65 77.49
C ALA A 11 -20.39 14.35 76.41
N VAL A 12 -20.81 15.54 76.77
CA VAL A 12 -21.70 16.46 76.07
C VAL A 12 -20.92 17.30 75.05
N ALA A 13 -21.56 17.50 73.91
CA ALA A 13 -21.41 18.47 72.83
C ALA A 13 -20.29 19.55 72.88
N SER A 14 -19.63 19.73 71.74
CA SER A 14 -19.26 21.05 71.22
C SER A 14 -19.43 21.05 69.69
N ALA A 15 -20.38 21.86 69.23
CA ALA A 15 -20.75 22.01 67.83
C ALA A 15 -19.83 23.00 67.12
N ALA A 16 -19.16 22.55 66.07
CA ALA A 16 -18.57 23.41 65.04
C ALA A 16 -19.32 23.16 63.74
N THR A 17 -20.15 24.12 63.35
CA THR A 17 -20.84 24.18 62.06
C THR A 17 -19.83 24.38 60.93
N MET A 18 -19.47 23.31 60.23
CA MET A 18 -18.98 23.41 58.85
C MET A 18 -20.19 23.26 57.91
N VAL A 19 -20.46 24.30 57.13
CA VAL A 19 -21.35 24.22 55.97
C VAL A 19 -20.63 23.38 54.93
N ALA A 20 -20.89 22.07 54.94
CA ALA A 20 -20.54 21.19 53.85
C ALA A 20 -21.44 21.54 52.66
N THR A 21 -20.91 22.27 51.68
CA THR A 21 -21.46 22.23 50.32
C THR A 21 -21.44 20.77 49.91
N ALA A 22 -22.62 20.15 49.82
CA ALA A 22 -22.77 18.79 49.32
C ALA A 22 -22.12 18.73 47.94
N ALA A 23 -20.94 18.12 47.87
CA ALA A 23 -20.38 17.67 46.61
C ALA A 23 -21.42 16.72 46.02
N VAL A 24 -21.98 17.10 44.87
CA VAL A 24 -22.85 16.24 44.07
C VAL A 24 -22.04 14.98 43.79
N GLN A 25 -22.45 13.87 44.40
CA GLN A 25 -21.90 12.57 44.06
C GLN A 25 -22.12 12.35 42.55
N PRO A 26 -21.12 11.85 41.80
CA PRO A 26 -21.37 11.42 40.43
C PRO A 26 -22.50 10.39 40.47
N PRO A 27 -23.51 10.49 39.59
CA PRO A 27 -24.60 9.52 39.57
C PRO A 27 -24.02 8.11 39.35
N PRO A 28 -24.66 7.06 39.90
CA PRO A 28 -24.29 5.69 39.59
C PRO A 28 -24.35 5.47 38.06
N ALA A 29 -23.47 4.62 37.54
CA ALA A 29 -23.48 4.20 36.14
C ALA A 29 -24.91 3.82 35.73
N SER A 30 -25.47 4.53 34.74
CA SER A 30 -26.87 4.38 34.37
C SER A 30 -27.10 3.02 33.73
N SER A 31 -28.10 2.27 34.22
CA SER A 31 -28.61 1.04 33.61
C SER A 31 -29.34 1.26 32.27
N LEU A 32 -29.30 2.49 31.73
CA LEU A 32 -30.02 2.92 30.52
C LEU A 32 -29.23 2.70 29.23
N GLY A 33 -27.97 2.23 29.34
CA GLY A 33 -27.11 1.85 28.23
C GLY A 33 -26.52 3.05 27.48
N ASN A 34 -26.00 2.76 26.28
CA ASN A 34 -25.35 3.75 25.42
C ASN A 34 -26.21 4.09 24.21
N ALA A 35 -25.87 5.17 23.51
CA ALA A 35 -26.41 5.51 22.22
C ALA A 35 -25.29 5.90 21.25
N ILE A 36 -25.37 5.43 20.01
CA ILE A 36 -24.43 5.76 18.94
C ILE A 36 -25.10 6.78 18.02
N VAL A 37 -24.41 7.87 17.74
CA VAL A 37 -24.87 8.89 16.77
C VAL A 37 -24.91 8.29 15.37
N VAL A 38 -26.02 8.43 14.66
CA VAL A 38 -26.21 7.82 13.32
C VAL A 38 -26.13 8.82 12.16
N GLN A 39 -26.00 10.11 12.45
CA GLN A 39 -25.92 11.17 11.44
C GLN A 39 -24.74 12.11 11.71
N ASP A 40 -24.17 12.65 10.64
CA ASP A 40 -23.16 13.71 10.76
C ASP A 40 -23.82 15.01 11.24
N GLN A 41 -23.09 15.76 12.06
CA GLN A 41 -23.50 17.06 12.61
C GLN A 41 -24.78 17.01 13.46
N ALA A 42 -25.05 15.89 14.14
CA ALA A 42 -26.12 15.80 15.13
C ALA A 42 -25.86 16.79 16.28
N VAL A 43 -26.91 17.42 16.82
CA VAL A 43 -26.73 18.55 17.73
C VAL A 43 -27.00 18.18 19.17
N LEU A 44 -25.98 18.31 20.02
CA LEU A 44 -26.15 18.25 21.48
C LEU A 44 -26.67 19.60 21.99
N ARG A 45 -27.79 19.58 22.71
CA ARG A 45 -28.53 20.77 23.14
C ARG A 45 -28.61 20.90 24.66
N ALA A 46 -28.74 22.13 25.15
CA ALA A 46 -28.88 22.39 26.58
C ALA A 46 -30.25 21.97 27.17
N ALA A 47 -31.28 21.80 26.33
CA ALA A 47 -32.64 21.43 26.75
C ALA A 47 -33.36 20.60 25.67
N PRO A 48 -34.38 19.80 26.01
CA PRO A 48 -35.10 18.90 25.08
C PRO A 48 -36.11 19.66 24.21
N ARG A 49 -35.61 20.61 23.41
CA ARG A 49 -36.39 21.37 22.43
C ARG A 49 -35.48 21.90 21.32
N GLU A 50 -36.03 22.08 20.14
CA GLU A 50 -35.27 22.48 18.95
C GLU A 50 -34.67 23.88 19.03
N SER A 51 -35.37 24.81 19.70
CA SER A 51 -34.88 26.19 19.91
C SER A 51 -33.86 26.31 21.04
N ALA A 52 -33.52 25.22 21.73
CA ALA A 52 -32.50 25.25 22.78
C ALA A 52 -31.12 25.53 22.21
N GLN A 53 -30.30 26.22 23.01
CA GLN A 53 -28.91 26.51 22.69
C GLN A 53 -28.17 25.23 22.30
N GLN A 54 -27.51 25.28 21.14
CA GLN A 54 -26.64 24.22 20.65
C GLN A 54 -25.32 24.29 21.42
N GLN A 55 -24.89 23.17 21.97
CA GLN A 55 -23.67 23.07 22.77
C GLN A 55 -22.50 22.53 21.95
N SER A 56 -22.75 21.49 21.15
CA SER A 56 -21.75 20.87 20.28
C SER A 56 -22.43 20.17 19.11
N ALA A 57 -21.71 20.10 17.99
CA ALA A 57 -22.01 19.14 16.93
C ALA A 57 -21.32 17.81 17.23
N LEU A 58 -22.01 16.72 16.93
CA LEU A 58 -21.58 15.34 17.07
C LEU A 58 -21.56 14.68 15.70
N TRP A 59 -20.75 13.64 15.55
CA TRP A 59 -20.54 12.95 14.28
C TRP A 59 -20.98 11.50 14.36
N GLN A 60 -21.34 10.93 13.21
CA GLN A 60 -21.79 9.55 13.17
C GLN A 60 -20.71 8.61 13.74
N GLY A 61 -21.15 7.63 14.51
CA GLY A 61 -20.27 6.71 15.23
C GLY A 61 -19.83 7.18 16.61
N GLU A 62 -20.04 8.43 17.02
CA GLU A 62 -19.75 8.83 18.42
C GLU A 62 -20.70 8.12 19.40
N VAL A 63 -20.16 7.64 20.52
CA VAL A 63 -20.92 6.99 21.61
C VAL A 63 -21.22 7.97 22.73
N LEU A 64 -22.44 7.87 23.26
CA LEU A 64 -22.95 8.71 24.34
C LEU A 64 -23.55 7.81 25.43
N GLU A 65 -23.28 8.12 26.69
CA GLU A 65 -23.94 7.45 27.83
C GLU A 65 -25.36 8.00 27.96
N VAL A 66 -26.37 7.14 28.01
CA VAL A 66 -27.77 7.57 28.20
C VAL A 66 -28.05 7.70 29.69
N ARG A 67 -28.53 8.87 30.11
CA ARG A 67 -28.85 9.19 31.51
C ARG A 67 -30.33 9.45 31.76
N GLY A 68 -31.13 9.58 30.71
CA GLY A 68 -32.57 9.78 30.82
C GLY A 68 -33.24 10.01 29.48
N GLU A 69 -34.55 10.15 29.50
CA GLU A 69 -35.37 10.42 28.32
C GLU A 69 -36.43 11.45 28.67
N ARG A 70 -36.64 12.40 27.76
CA ARG A 70 -37.64 13.46 27.95
C ARG A 70 -38.17 13.92 26.59
N LEU A 71 -39.47 13.75 26.36
CA LEU A 71 -40.09 13.97 25.05
C LEU A 71 -39.35 13.10 24.00
N ASP A 72 -39.16 13.61 22.78
CA ASP A 72 -38.41 12.92 21.72
C ASP A 72 -36.88 13.14 21.81
N TYR A 73 -36.37 13.34 23.03
CA TYR A 73 -34.95 13.57 23.30
C TYR A 73 -34.39 12.60 24.34
N LEU A 74 -33.15 12.17 24.12
CA LEU A 74 -32.35 11.48 25.11
C LEU A 74 -31.51 12.49 25.89
N GLN A 75 -31.53 12.41 27.21
CA GLN A 75 -30.54 13.07 28.06
C GLN A 75 -29.29 12.20 28.08
N VAL A 76 -28.17 12.76 27.66
CA VAL A 76 -26.94 12.01 27.39
C VAL A 76 -25.72 12.69 27.99
N TRP A 77 -24.66 11.92 28.15
CA TRP A 77 -23.33 12.39 28.52
C TRP A 77 -22.30 11.98 27.47
N ASP A 78 -21.61 12.98 26.91
CA ASP A 78 -20.45 12.79 26.05
C ASP A 78 -19.19 12.75 26.92
N HIS A 79 -18.57 11.57 27.03
CA HIS A 79 -17.33 11.39 27.80
C HIS A 79 -16.12 12.06 27.15
N LYS A 80 -16.08 12.19 25.82
CA LYS A 80 -14.95 12.81 25.11
C LYS A 80 -14.89 14.32 25.38
N ARG A 81 -16.05 14.97 25.50
CA ARG A 81 -16.17 16.41 25.74
C ARG A 81 -16.55 16.76 27.18
N GLU A 82 -16.67 15.75 28.04
CA GLU A 82 -17.12 15.84 29.44
C GLU A 82 -18.37 16.72 29.59
N ARG A 83 -19.37 16.47 28.74
CA ARG A 83 -20.52 17.36 28.61
C ARG A 83 -21.84 16.60 28.53
N GLY A 84 -22.78 17.02 29.36
CA GLY A 84 -24.16 16.55 29.32
C GLY A 84 -25.05 17.44 28.46
N GLY A 85 -26.06 16.84 27.84
CA GLY A 85 -27.06 17.56 27.05
C GLY A 85 -28.21 16.68 26.59
N PHE A 86 -28.98 17.18 25.63
CA PHE A 86 -30.11 16.50 25.01
C PHE A 86 -29.87 16.34 23.51
N ILE A 87 -30.13 15.14 22.98
CA ILE A 87 -30.04 14.82 21.55
C ILE A 87 -31.37 14.22 21.09
N ARG A 88 -31.79 14.46 19.83
CA ARG A 88 -33.05 13.88 19.33
C ARG A 88 -32.91 12.35 19.24
N THR A 89 -33.95 11.63 19.62
CA THR A 89 -33.97 10.16 19.53
C THR A 89 -33.78 9.67 18.09
N SER A 90 -34.19 10.46 17.08
CA SER A 90 -33.98 10.13 15.65
C SER A 90 -32.54 10.25 15.15
N GLU A 91 -31.66 10.93 15.89
CA GLU A 91 -30.25 11.17 15.51
C GLU A 91 -29.30 10.12 16.11
N VAL A 92 -29.81 9.21 16.95
CA VAL A 92 -29.04 8.21 17.65
C VAL A 92 -29.70 6.83 17.61
N ARG A 93 -28.88 5.79 17.70
CA ARG A 93 -29.32 4.41 17.90
C ARG A 93 -28.92 3.99 19.31
N ARG A 94 -29.90 3.66 20.15
CA ARG A 94 -29.63 3.05 21.45
C ARG A 94 -29.00 1.68 21.28
N VAL A 95 -28.06 1.37 22.16
CA VAL A 95 -27.33 0.11 22.23
C VAL A 95 -27.32 -0.35 23.68
N ALA A 96 -27.84 -1.55 23.91
CA ALA A 96 -27.79 -2.19 25.22
C ALA A 96 -26.39 -2.78 25.45
N GLU A 97 -25.88 -2.67 26.68
CA GLU A 97 -24.65 -3.33 27.10
C GLU A 97 -25.00 -4.75 27.56
N GLY A 98 -24.97 -5.72 26.66
CA GLY A 98 -25.23 -7.12 27.01
C GLY A 98 -25.13 -8.10 25.85
N GLU A 99 -24.83 -9.35 26.15
CA GLU A 99 -24.59 -10.42 25.15
C GLU A 99 -25.79 -10.65 24.21
N ALA A 100 -27.02 -10.40 24.70
CA ALA A 100 -28.24 -10.55 23.91
C ALA A 100 -28.31 -9.58 22.71
N GLU A 101 -27.64 -8.42 22.78
CA GLU A 101 -27.64 -7.40 21.72
C GLU A 101 -26.63 -7.73 20.60
N ALA A 102 -25.63 -8.57 20.88
CA ALA A 102 -24.52 -8.84 19.96
C ALA A 102 -24.96 -9.34 18.56
N PRO A 103 -25.92 -10.28 18.42
CA PRO A 103 -26.38 -10.72 17.09
C PRO A 103 -27.04 -9.60 16.27
N ALA A 104 -27.76 -8.69 16.93
CA ALA A 104 -28.39 -7.54 16.27
C ALA A 104 -27.32 -6.56 15.78
N LEU A 105 -26.34 -6.23 16.62
CA LEU A 105 -25.22 -5.36 16.24
C LEU A 105 -24.42 -5.93 15.06
N LEU A 106 -24.14 -7.24 15.07
CA LEU A 106 -23.44 -7.88 13.96
C LEU A 106 -24.24 -7.80 12.65
N SER A 107 -25.57 -7.90 12.73
CA SER A 107 -26.45 -7.78 11.56
C SER A 107 -26.43 -6.36 10.98
N VAL A 108 -26.46 -5.33 11.83
CA VAL A 108 -26.30 -3.93 11.40
C VAL A 108 -24.91 -3.70 10.82
N LEU A 109 -23.86 -4.24 11.45
CA LEU A 109 -22.48 -4.11 10.97
C LEU A 109 -22.33 -4.68 9.56
N ARG A 110 -22.94 -5.82 9.24
CA ARG A 110 -22.92 -6.41 7.88
C ARG A 110 -23.44 -5.44 6.83
N PHE A 111 -24.53 -4.73 7.13
CA PHE A 111 -25.10 -3.74 6.23
C PHE A 111 -24.23 -2.48 6.12
N VAL A 112 -23.81 -1.92 7.27
CA VAL A 112 -23.02 -0.68 7.30
C VAL A 112 -21.64 -0.85 6.68
N ARG A 113 -21.05 -2.04 6.80
CA ARG A 113 -19.78 -2.40 6.17
C ARG A 113 -19.75 -2.03 4.68
N ASP A 114 -20.83 -2.27 3.95
CA ASP A 114 -20.88 -2.08 2.50
C ASP A 114 -21.47 -0.72 2.10
N THR A 115 -21.69 0.18 3.07
CA THR A 115 -22.22 1.54 2.83
C THR A 115 -21.08 2.57 2.85
N PRO A 116 -20.66 3.12 1.69
CA PRO A 116 -19.65 4.19 1.66
C PRO A 116 -20.16 5.45 2.36
N GLY A 117 -19.30 6.13 3.11
CA GLY A 117 -19.71 7.30 3.90
C GLY A 117 -20.10 6.99 5.33
N ALA A 118 -20.39 5.73 5.65
CA ALA A 118 -20.79 5.29 6.99
C ALA A 118 -19.62 4.65 7.78
N GLU A 119 -18.37 4.92 7.40
CA GLU A 119 -17.21 4.23 7.98
C GLU A 119 -17.09 4.47 9.49
N ALA A 120 -17.21 5.72 9.94
CA ALA A 120 -17.14 6.06 11.37
C ALA A 120 -18.28 5.42 12.18
N LEU A 121 -19.50 5.40 11.63
CA LEU A 121 -20.65 4.71 12.22
C LEU A 121 -20.40 3.20 12.35
N GLY A 122 -19.90 2.56 11.29
CA GLY A 122 -19.57 1.15 11.30
C GLY A 122 -18.48 0.79 12.33
N ILE A 123 -17.48 1.66 12.50
CA ILE A 123 -16.44 1.50 13.53
C ILE A 123 -17.06 1.56 14.93
N GLY A 124 -17.95 2.53 15.20
CA GLY A 124 -18.66 2.62 16.48
C GLY A 124 -19.55 1.40 16.76
N ILE A 125 -20.27 0.90 15.75
CA ILE A 125 -21.07 -0.33 15.86
C ILE A 125 -20.19 -1.56 16.11
N THR A 126 -19.02 -1.62 15.48
CA THR A 126 -18.05 -2.70 15.71
C THR A 126 -17.56 -2.66 17.16
N ALA A 127 -17.21 -1.49 17.68
CA ALA A 127 -16.78 -1.33 19.07
C ALA A 127 -17.88 -1.79 20.05
N ALA A 128 -19.13 -1.40 19.81
CA ALA A 128 -20.27 -1.88 20.58
C ALA A 128 -20.42 -3.41 20.51
N TYR A 129 -20.28 -4.01 19.32
CA TYR A 129 -20.30 -5.46 19.17
C TYR A 129 -19.17 -6.13 19.95
N LEU A 130 -17.94 -5.60 19.88
CA LEU A 130 -16.78 -6.16 20.59
C LEU A 130 -16.94 -6.07 22.12
N GLN A 131 -17.63 -5.04 22.63
CA GLN A 131 -17.96 -4.90 24.05
C GLN A 131 -19.08 -5.87 24.48
N ALA A 132 -20.06 -6.12 23.61
CA ALA A 132 -21.22 -6.95 23.92
C ALA A 132 -20.99 -8.45 23.70
N ALA A 133 -20.16 -8.85 22.74
CA ALA A 133 -20.04 -10.25 22.33
C ALA A 133 -19.22 -11.09 23.32
N PRO A 134 -19.67 -12.33 23.64
CA PRO A 134 -18.93 -13.22 24.52
C PRO A 134 -17.61 -13.67 23.88
N ALA A 135 -16.60 -13.97 24.70
CA ALA A 135 -15.27 -14.36 24.24
C ALA A 135 -15.28 -15.54 23.24
N LYS A 136 -16.21 -16.49 23.40
CA LYS A 136 -16.39 -17.61 22.46
C LYS A 136 -16.82 -17.15 21.07
N ALA A 137 -17.71 -16.15 20.98
CA ALA A 137 -18.14 -15.59 19.69
C ALA A 137 -17.01 -14.78 19.04
N LEU A 138 -16.25 -14.03 19.85
CA LEU A 138 -15.08 -13.26 19.39
C LEU A 138 -13.93 -14.15 18.89
N ALA A 139 -13.76 -15.34 19.44
CA ALA A 139 -12.78 -16.31 18.95
C ALA A 139 -13.26 -17.08 17.70
N GLY A 140 -14.56 -17.05 17.40
CA GLY A 140 -15.18 -17.77 16.28
C GLY A 140 -15.34 -16.93 15.02
N GLU A 141 -16.15 -17.44 14.09
CA GLU A 141 -16.42 -16.82 12.78
C GLU A 141 -17.00 -15.41 12.89
N GLN A 142 -17.83 -15.16 13.92
CA GLN A 142 -18.45 -13.85 14.14
C GLN A 142 -17.41 -12.80 14.55
N GLY A 143 -16.41 -13.18 15.35
CA GLY A 143 -15.27 -12.32 15.66
C GLY A 143 -14.41 -12.02 14.44
N ALA A 144 -14.12 -13.05 13.62
CA ALA A 144 -13.37 -12.85 12.37
C ALA A 144 -14.11 -11.88 11.42
N GLN A 145 -15.42 -12.04 11.29
CA GLN A 145 -16.28 -11.14 10.53
C GLN A 145 -16.24 -9.69 11.07
N ALA A 146 -16.28 -9.51 12.39
CA ALA A 146 -16.23 -8.19 13.00
C ALA A 146 -14.87 -7.50 12.78
N PHE A 147 -13.75 -8.20 12.94
CA PHE A 147 -12.43 -7.63 12.69
C PHE A 147 -12.19 -7.36 11.19
N ASP A 148 -12.67 -8.21 10.30
CA ASP A 148 -12.60 -7.98 8.86
C ASP A 148 -13.43 -6.76 8.44
N ALA A 149 -14.63 -6.59 9.03
CA ALA A 149 -15.45 -5.40 8.83
C ALA A 149 -14.76 -4.13 9.35
N LEU A 150 -14.21 -4.17 10.57
CA LEU A 150 -13.45 -3.06 11.17
C LEU A 150 -12.29 -2.63 10.28
N GLY A 151 -11.47 -3.59 9.84
CA GLY A 151 -10.35 -3.31 8.93
C GLY A 151 -10.81 -2.74 7.60
N THR A 152 -11.89 -3.28 7.02
CA THR A 152 -12.47 -2.80 5.76
C THR A 152 -12.94 -1.34 5.88
N LEU A 153 -13.64 -1.01 6.97
CA LEU A 153 -14.13 0.34 7.24
C LEU A 153 -12.98 1.32 7.47
N ALA A 154 -11.97 0.93 8.26
CA ALA A 154 -10.80 1.74 8.53
C ALA A 154 -9.95 2.00 7.27
N ASP A 155 -9.68 0.97 6.45
CA ASP A 155 -8.93 1.13 5.19
C ASP A 155 -9.70 2.02 4.20
N ARG A 156 -11.02 1.85 4.09
CA ARG A 156 -11.85 2.70 3.21
C ARG A 156 -11.87 4.15 3.70
N LEU A 157 -11.97 4.38 5.01
CA LEU A 157 -11.87 5.73 5.59
C LEU A 157 -10.53 6.38 5.28
N ALA A 158 -9.42 5.65 5.45
CA ALA A 158 -8.08 6.13 5.12
C ALA A 158 -7.92 6.49 3.63
N ARG A 159 -8.46 5.66 2.72
CA ARG A 159 -8.47 5.94 1.27
C ARG A 159 -9.28 7.19 0.92
N ARG A 160 -10.48 7.33 1.50
CA ARG A 160 -11.32 8.52 1.29
C ARG A 160 -10.63 9.78 1.82
N ALA A 161 -9.99 9.70 2.97
CA ALA A 161 -9.20 10.80 3.54
C ALA A 161 -8.02 11.18 2.64
N SER A 162 -7.29 10.21 2.09
CA SER A 162 -6.17 10.44 1.17
C SER A 162 -6.61 11.09 -0.16
N ALA A 163 -7.80 10.74 -0.64
CA ALA A 163 -8.37 11.31 -1.86
C ALA A 163 -9.02 12.69 -1.64
N ALA A 164 -9.22 13.12 -0.40
CA ALA A 164 -9.91 14.36 -0.09
C ALA A 164 -9.04 15.57 -0.43
N THR A 165 -9.63 16.59 -1.06
CA THR A 165 -8.96 17.87 -1.25
C THR A 165 -8.97 18.67 0.06
N PRO A 166 -7.82 19.12 0.57
CA PRO A 166 -7.76 20.01 1.73
C PRO A 166 -8.62 21.28 1.53
N GLY A 167 -9.28 21.73 2.60
CA GLY A 167 -10.07 22.97 2.58
C GLY A 167 -11.50 22.88 2.01
N LYS A 168 -11.93 21.72 1.50
CA LYS A 168 -13.33 21.49 1.13
C LYS A 168 -14.14 20.92 2.32
N ALA A 169 -15.46 21.13 2.31
CA ALA A 169 -16.37 20.61 3.35
C ALA A 169 -16.23 19.09 3.57
N SER A 170 -15.98 18.33 2.50
CA SER A 170 -15.70 16.89 2.58
C SER A 170 -14.44 16.55 3.39
N GLY A 171 -13.43 17.42 3.39
CA GLY A 171 -12.22 17.25 4.19
C GLY A 171 -12.49 17.42 5.69
N ALA A 172 -13.34 18.37 6.07
CA ALA A 172 -13.74 18.56 7.48
C ALA A 172 -14.53 17.36 8.02
N THR A 173 -15.47 16.83 7.24
CA THR A 173 -16.21 15.60 7.58
C THR A 173 -15.27 14.40 7.75
N LEU A 174 -14.34 14.20 6.81
CA LEU A 174 -13.40 13.07 6.89
C LEU A 174 -12.42 13.20 8.06
N SER A 175 -11.98 14.42 8.39
CA SER A 175 -11.19 14.67 9.60
C SER A 175 -11.97 14.28 10.85
N ALA A 176 -13.24 14.67 10.95
CA ALA A 176 -14.08 14.28 12.08
C ALA A 176 -14.30 12.76 12.16
N HIS A 177 -14.51 12.08 11.01
CA HIS A 177 -14.62 10.62 10.97
C HIS A 177 -13.33 9.92 11.42
N LEU A 178 -12.15 10.45 11.07
CA LEU A 178 -10.86 9.96 11.57
C LEU A 178 -10.74 10.16 13.09
N ASP A 179 -11.22 11.28 13.63
CA ASP A 179 -11.23 11.54 15.08
C ASP A 179 -12.15 10.57 15.84
N VAL A 180 -13.31 10.22 15.27
CA VAL A 180 -14.21 9.20 15.83
C VAL A 180 -13.49 7.84 15.85
N ALA A 181 -12.90 7.43 14.73
CA ALA A 181 -12.17 6.17 14.63
C ALA A 181 -10.99 6.10 15.62
N ASN A 182 -10.21 7.18 15.75
CA ASN A 182 -9.12 7.30 16.71
C ASN A 182 -9.59 7.18 18.17
N GLY A 183 -10.80 7.67 18.47
CA GLY A 183 -11.44 7.51 19.78
C GLY A 183 -11.71 6.06 20.16
N TYR A 184 -11.96 5.20 19.17
CA TYR A 184 -12.09 3.74 19.34
C TYR A 184 -10.77 2.98 19.27
N GLY A 185 -9.63 3.68 19.19
CA GLY A 185 -8.31 3.07 19.12
C GLY A 185 -7.85 2.64 17.73
N VAL A 186 -8.63 2.91 16.67
CA VAL A 186 -8.20 2.68 15.28
C VAL A 186 -7.13 3.71 14.92
N ARG A 187 -5.92 3.25 14.56
CA ARG A 187 -4.78 4.14 14.28
C ARG A 187 -4.50 4.29 12.80
N PHE A 188 -4.07 5.50 12.44
CA PHE A 188 -3.68 5.86 11.08
C PHE A 188 -2.28 6.45 11.06
N THR A 189 -1.48 6.07 10.07
CA THR A 189 -0.23 6.74 9.72
C THR A 189 -0.48 7.69 8.56
N THR A 190 0.28 8.78 8.51
CA THR A 190 0.16 9.77 7.43
C THR A 190 1.53 10.10 6.88
N TYR A 191 1.64 10.19 5.56
CA TYR A 191 2.86 10.53 4.83
C TYR A 191 2.55 11.65 3.84
N GLU A 192 3.49 12.56 3.61
CA GLU A 192 3.38 13.54 2.53
C GLU A 192 4.06 12.98 1.28
N VAL A 193 3.30 12.84 0.19
CA VAL A 193 3.78 12.32 -1.09
C VAL A 193 3.39 13.32 -2.17
N GLU A 194 4.38 13.96 -2.81
CA GLU A 194 4.16 14.94 -3.88
C GLU A 194 3.17 16.07 -3.49
N GLY A 195 3.26 16.56 -2.25
CA GLY A 195 2.37 17.60 -1.72
C GLY A 195 0.95 17.13 -1.41
N ARG A 196 0.69 15.82 -1.42
CA ARG A 196 -0.57 15.21 -1.00
C ARG A 196 -0.38 14.40 0.27
N MET A 197 -1.37 14.45 1.16
CA MET A 197 -1.37 13.65 2.38
C MET A 197 -1.92 12.26 2.09
N GLN A 198 -1.08 11.24 2.24
CA GLN A 198 -1.44 9.83 2.15
C GLN A 198 -1.73 9.31 3.56
N VAL A 199 -3.00 9.00 3.84
CA VAL A 199 -3.45 8.40 5.11
C VAL A 199 -3.57 6.90 4.94
N CYS A 200 -3.01 6.14 5.87
CA CYS A 200 -3.00 4.69 5.84
C CYS A 200 -3.43 4.12 7.19
N TYR A 201 -4.34 3.14 7.15
CA TYR A 201 -4.71 2.39 8.35
C TYR A 201 -3.52 1.53 8.81
N ASP A 202 -3.29 1.46 10.12
CA ASP A 202 -2.19 0.67 10.69
C ASP A 202 -2.33 -0.84 10.48
N GLY A 203 -3.54 -1.30 10.15
CA GLY A 203 -3.86 -2.68 9.83
C GLY A 203 -4.09 -3.61 11.02
N GLU A 204 -4.23 -3.11 12.25
CA GLU A 204 -4.35 -3.96 13.45
C GLU A 204 -5.44 -5.04 13.33
N ALA A 205 -6.65 -4.65 12.92
CA ALA A 205 -7.79 -5.55 12.76
C ALA A 205 -7.51 -6.63 11.69
N PHE A 206 -6.84 -6.27 10.59
CA PHE A 206 -6.43 -7.23 9.57
C PHE A 206 -5.35 -8.20 10.07
N ARG A 207 -4.41 -7.75 10.90
CA ARG A 207 -3.44 -8.67 11.54
C ARG A 207 -4.15 -9.66 12.45
N ARG A 208 -5.21 -9.24 13.18
CA ARG A 208 -6.05 -10.15 13.97
C ARG A 208 -6.76 -11.16 13.09
N VAL A 209 -7.38 -10.73 11.97
CA VAL A 209 -8.00 -11.64 10.98
C VAL A 209 -7.00 -12.70 10.50
N LEU A 210 -5.78 -12.29 10.12
CA LEU A 210 -4.74 -13.24 9.68
C LEU A 210 -4.25 -14.20 10.78
N ALA A 211 -4.42 -13.83 12.04
CA ALA A 211 -4.08 -14.69 13.19
C ALA A 211 -5.22 -15.65 13.58
N MET A 212 -6.44 -15.44 13.08
CA MET A 212 -7.60 -16.27 13.39
C MET A 212 -7.70 -17.48 12.45
N PRO A 213 -7.62 -18.73 12.96
CA PRO A 213 -7.75 -19.92 12.12
C PRO A 213 -9.11 -20.04 11.42
N VAL A 214 -10.16 -19.50 12.07
CA VAL A 214 -11.55 -19.49 11.58
C VAL A 214 -11.82 -18.47 10.47
N ALA A 215 -10.88 -17.56 10.20
CA ALA A 215 -11.05 -16.58 9.13
C ALA A 215 -11.04 -17.29 7.77
N ASP A 216 -12.03 -16.96 6.92
CA ASP A 216 -12.17 -17.55 5.60
C ASP A 216 -11.12 -17.03 4.61
N ALA A 217 -11.05 -17.66 3.42
CA ALA A 217 -10.04 -17.34 2.42
C ALA A 217 -10.17 -15.89 1.90
N GLU A 218 -11.39 -15.39 1.71
CA GLU A 218 -11.62 -14.03 1.20
C GLU A 218 -11.26 -12.96 2.24
N GLN A 219 -11.58 -13.21 3.52
CA GLN A 219 -11.18 -12.37 4.65
C GLN A 219 -9.66 -12.27 4.75
N ARG A 220 -8.96 -13.41 4.66
CA ARG A 220 -7.48 -13.44 4.66
C ARG A 220 -6.89 -12.73 3.45
N ALA A 221 -7.45 -12.94 2.27
CA ALA A 221 -7.00 -12.26 1.05
C ALA A 221 -7.17 -10.74 1.15
N ARG A 222 -8.32 -10.27 1.63
CA ARG A 222 -8.59 -8.84 1.87
C ARG A 222 -7.63 -8.24 2.89
N ALA A 223 -7.42 -8.93 4.00
CA ALA A 223 -6.48 -8.52 5.04
C ALA A 223 -5.05 -8.41 4.51
N ALA A 224 -4.57 -9.42 3.77
CA ALA A 224 -3.24 -9.41 3.18
C ALA A 224 -3.07 -8.29 2.14
N LEU A 225 -4.06 -8.08 1.26
CA LEU A 225 -4.03 -7.00 0.26
C LEU A 225 -3.99 -5.62 0.91
N ALA A 226 -4.77 -5.41 1.98
CA ALA A 226 -4.79 -4.15 2.71
C ALA A 226 -3.47 -3.87 3.45
N LEU A 227 -2.88 -4.90 4.09
CA LEU A 227 -1.61 -4.79 4.81
C LEU A 227 -0.39 -4.56 3.92
N THR A 228 -0.49 -4.94 2.64
CA THR A 228 0.64 -4.88 1.68
C THR A 228 0.47 -3.81 0.61
N ARG A 229 -0.33 -2.77 0.89
CA ARG A 229 -0.53 -1.63 -0.01
C ARG A 229 0.79 -0.87 -0.23
N PRO A 230 1.17 -0.59 -1.49
CA PRO A 230 2.45 0.02 -1.84
C PRO A 230 2.46 1.51 -1.48
N GLU A 231 1.34 2.21 -1.65
CA GLU A 231 1.18 3.61 -1.22
C GLU A 231 1.21 3.79 0.31
N CYS A 232 1.11 2.70 1.09
CA CYS A 232 1.18 2.75 2.56
C CYS A 232 2.55 2.38 3.12
N VAL A 233 3.57 2.31 2.27
CA VAL A 233 4.96 2.20 2.68
C VAL A 233 5.55 3.62 2.74
N ASN A 234 6.17 3.96 3.87
CA ASN A 234 6.81 5.27 4.03
C ASN A 234 7.87 5.50 2.91
N PRO A 235 7.71 6.55 2.07
CA PRO A 235 8.62 6.81 0.95
C PRO A 235 10.06 7.14 1.40
N ASP A 236 10.24 7.62 2.63
CA ASP A 236 11.53 8.03 3.17
C ASP A 236 12.30 6.89 3.86
N LEU A 237 11.77 5.66 3.83
CA LEU A 237 12.45 4.52 4.44
C LEU A 237 13.85 4.30 3.82
N PRO A 238 14.89 4.16 4.66
CA PRO A 238 16.19 3.69 4.21
C PRO A 238 16.07 2.34 3.50
N ALA A 239 16.95 2.08 2.53
CA ALA A 239 16.85 0.89 1.68
C ALA A 239 16.82 -0.44 2.46
N HIS A 240 17.53 -0.53 3.59
CA HIS A 240 17.56 -1.75 4.41
C HIS A 240 16.25 -1.98 5.19
N GLU A 241 15.59 -0.91 5.68
CA GLU A 241 14.28 -1.02 6.31
C GLU A 241 13.20 -1.33 5.29
N ARG A 242 13.28 -0.71 4.10
CA ARG A 242 12.39 -1.04 2.98
C ARG A 242 12.48 -2.52 2.60
N ALA A 243 13.69 -3.08 2.56
CA ALA A 243 13.89 -4.51 2.30
C ALA A 243 13.20 -5.39 3.38
N ARG A 244 13.31 -5.04 4.67
CA ARG A 244 12.61 -5.76 5.75
C ARG A 244 11.09 -5.69 5.61
N VAL A 245 10.54 -4.53 5.22
CA VAL A 245 9.11 -4.39 4.95
C VAL A 245 8.69 -5.29 3.79
N GLN A 246 9.47 -5.35 2.71
CA GLN A 246 9.17 -6.22 1.55
C GLN A 246 9.24 -7.71 1.89
N GLU A 247 10.20 -8.12 2.73
CA GLU A 247 10.29 -9.48 3.27
C GLU A 247 9.05 -9.82 4.11
N TRP A 248 8.65 -8.94 5.02
CA TRP A 248 7.42 -9.13 5.79
C TRP A 248 6.16 -9.17 4.89
N GLN A 249 6.08 -8.31 3.87
CA GLN A 249 4.96 -8.31 2.92
C GLN A 249 4.86 -9.63 2.16
N SER A 250 5.99 -10.23 1.74
CA SER A 250 5.96 -11.52 1.07
C SER A 250 5.44 -12.61 2.01
N GLU A 251 5.90 -12.65 3.27
CA GLU A 251 5.40 -13.59 4.28
C GLU A 251 3.90 -13.46 4.54
N VAL A 252 3.37 -12.23 4.60
CA VAL A 252 1.93 -11.98 4.76
C VAL A 252 1.15 -12.53 3.57
N LEU A 253 1.64 -12.31 2.35
CA LEU A 253 0.97 -12.75 1.13
C LEU A 253 1.03 -14.26 0.95
N GLU A 254 2.11 -14.93 1.36
CA GLU A 254 2.25 -16.38 1.27
C GLU A 254 1.28 -17.14 2.19
N ARG A 255 0.73 -16.49 3.23
CA ARG A 255 -0.29 -17.09 4.12
C ARG A 255 -1.68 -17.20 3.47
N VAL A 256 -1.88 -16.61 2.30
CA VAL A 256 -3.15 -16.65 1.58
C VAL A 256 -3.17 -17.83 0.62
N ASP A 257 -4.08 -18.78 0.84
CA ASP A 257 -4.38 -19.80 -0.17
C ASP A 257 -5.24 -19.19 -1.27
N VAL A 258 -4.77 -19.31 -2.52
CA VAL A 258 -5.42 -18.75 -3.70
C VAL A 258 -6.31 -19.74 -4.45
N ALA A 259 -6.24 -21.04 -4.10
CA ALA A 259 -6.97 -22.08 -4.82
C ALA A 259 -8.50 -21.92 -4.67
N GLY A 260 -8.97 -21.57 -3.47
CA GLY A 260 -10.40 -21.38 -3.17
C GLY A 260 -10.95 -19.97 -3.43
N LEU A 261 -10.13 -19.04 -3.93
CA LEU A 261 -10.56 -17.64 -4.15
C LEU A 261 -11.29 -17.47 -5.49
N PRO A 262 -12.26 -16.54 -5.56
CA PRO A 262 -12.75 -16.02 -6.84
C PRO A 262 -11.61 -15.52 -7.72
N SER A 263 -11.70 -15.69 -9.04
CA SER A 263 -10.59 -15.44 -9.96
C SER A 263 -10.07 -14.00 -9.92
N TYR A 264 -10.95 -13.01 -9.82
CA TYR A 264 -10.55 -11.60 -9.70
C TYR A 264 -9.77 -11.32 -8.39
N VAL A 265 -10.13 -11.98 -7.27
CA VAL A 265 -9.40 -11.84 -5.99
C VAL A 265 -8.05 -12.55 -6.06
N ARG A 266 -8.01 -13.74 -6.67
CA ARG A 266 -6.76 -14.47 -6.97
C ARG A 266 -5.82 -13.60 -7.79
N ASN A 267 -6.31 -12.96 -8.86
CA ASN A 267 -5.54 -12.04 -9.70
C ASN A 267 -4.93 -10.91 -8.86
N ARG A 268 -5.69 -10.28 -7.96
CA ARG A 268 -5.18 -9.23 -7.06
C ARG A 268 -4.02 -9.71 -6.17
N ILE A 269 -4.14 -10.90 -5.59
CA ILE A 269 -3.07 -11.50 -4.77
C ILE A 269 -1.83 -11.81 -5.63
N GLN A 270 -2.01 -12.40 -6.81
CA GLN A 270 -0.91 -12.73 -7.72
C GLN A 270 -0.17 -11.49 -8.22
N MET A 271 -0.88 -10.44 -8.62
CA MET A 271 -0.27 -9.16 -9.01
C MET A 271 0.50 -8.52 -7.85
N ARG A 272 -0.06 -8.58 -6.64
CA ARG A 272 0.60 -8.10 -5.41
C ARG A 272 1.87 -8.89 -5.10
N ARG A 273 1.81 -10.23 -5.16
CA ARG A 273 2.98 -11.11 -4.98
C ARG A 273 4.04 -10.85 -6.03
N ALA A 274 3.66 -10.76 -7.31
CA ALA A 274 4.56 -10.45 -8.40
C ALA A 274 5.32 -9.13 -8.16
N SER A 275 4.62 -8.10 -7.69
CA SER A 275 5.21 -6.80 -7.36
C SER A 275 6.20 -6.87 -6.19
N VAL A 276 5.84 -7.54 -5.10
CA VAL A 276 6.70 -7.69 -3.90
C VAL A 276 7.93 -8.56 -4.23
N TRP A 277 7.74 -9.68 -4.92
CA TRP A 277 8.85 -10.55 -5.32
C TRP A 277 9.80 -9.88 -6.32
N SER A 278 9.28 -8.98 -7.18
CA SER A 278 10.13 -8.14 -8.04
C SER A 278 10.99 -7.17 -7.23
N ALA A 279 10.42 -6.58 -6.18
CA ALA A 279 11.18 -5.70 -5.29
C ALA A 279 12.26 -6.47 -4.53
N LEU A 280 11.94 -7.66 -4.01
CA LEU A 280 12.91 -8.56 -3.38
C LEU A 280 14.03 -8.98 -4.33
N ALA A 281 13.69 -9.32 -5.58
CA ALA A 281 14.69 -9.64 -6.61
C ALA A 281 15.67 -8.48 -6.83
N PHE A 282 15.16 -7.25 -6.92
CA PHE A 282 16.01 -6.05 -7.01
C PHE A 282 16.90 -5.88 -5.77
N GLN A 283 16.39 -6.07 -4.55
CA GLN A 283 17.20 -5.96 -3.34
C GLN A 283 18.30 -7.02 -3.27
N GLN A 284 18.01 -8.27 -3.68
CA GLN A 284 19.05 -9.29 -3.75
C GLN A 284 20.07 -9.00 -4.84
N ALA A 285 19.62 -8.48 -5.99
CA ALA A 285 20.50 -8.12 -7.10
C ALA A 285 21.48 -6.98 -6.75
N ARG A 286 21.10 -6.08 -5.83
CA ARG A 286 22.01 -5.04 -5.30
C ARG A 286 23.15 -5.61 -4.46
N LYS A 287 22.98 -6.80 -3.87
CA LYS A 287 24.02 -7.53 -3.15
C LYS A 287 24.85 -8.36 -4.13
N ASP A 288 24.17 -9.13 -4.97
CA ASP A 288 24.76 -9.97 -6.00
C ASP A 288 23.77 -10.14 -7.17
N ALA A 289 24.01 -9.40 -8.25
CA ALA A 289 23.13 -9.38 -9.43
C ALA A 289 23.03 -10.74 -10.14
N ALA A 290 24.10 -11.53 -10.11
CA ALA A 290 24.17 -12.86 -10.72
C ALA A 290 23.87 -13.99 -9.71
N GLY A 291 23.57 -13.63 -8.46
CA GLY A 291 23.37 -14.57 -7.37
C GLY A 291 22.07 -15.37 -7.51
N PRO A 292 22.03 -16.62 -7.01
CA PRO A 292 20.85 -17.48 -7.11
C PRO A 292 19.63 -16.92 -6.38
N ALA A 293 19.82 -16.12 -5.32
CA ALA A 293 18.72 -15.49 -4.59
C ALA A 293 17.95 -14.46 -5.43
N SER A 294 18.67 -13.68 -6.25
CA SER A 294 18.08 -12.72 -7.20
C SER A 294 17.24 -13.46 -8.25
N ALA A 295 17.83 -14.49 -8.87
CA ALA A 295 17.15 -15.32 -9.87
C ALA A 295 15.91 -16.04 -9.29
N ALA A 296 15.99 -16.57 -8.07
CA ALA A 296 14.87 -17.24 -7.43
C ALA A 296 13.69 -16.29 -7.17
N ALA A 297 13.97 -15.09 -6.65
CA ALA A 297 12.94 -14.07 -6.42
C ALA A 297 12.32 -13.56 -7.73
N ALA A 298 13.13 -13.32 -8.78
CA ALA A 298 12.63 -12.93 -10.09
C ALA A 298 11.79 -14.05 -10.75
N SER A 299 12.16 -15.31 -10.55
CA SER A 299 11.43 -16.47 -11.07
C SER A 299 10.07 -16.57 -10.40
N ARG A 300 10.03 -16.40 -9.08
CA ARG A 300 8.79 -16.33 -8.30
C ARG A 300 7.90 -15.17 -8.78
N ALA A 301 8.47 -13.98 -8.99
CA ALA A 301 7.72 -12.82 -9.49
C ALA A 301 7.08 -13.09 -10.86
N LEU A 302 7.85 -13.69 -11.79
CA LEU A 302 7.36 -14.05 -13.12
C LEU A 302 6.28 -15.14 -13.06
N ALA A 303 6.44 -16.14 -12.20
CA ALA A 303 5.48 -17.22 -12.04
C ALA A 303 4.13 -16.70 -11.50
N GLU A 304 4.16 -15.83 -10.49
CA GLU A 304 2.94 -15.20 -9.95
C GLU A 304 2.24 -14.34 -11.01
N PHE A 305 2.99 -13.52 -11.76
CA PHE A 305 2.42 -12.71 -12.83
C PHE A 305 1.87 -13.54 -14.00
N ALA A 306 2.53 -14.64 -14.36
CA ALA A 306 2.05 -15.56 -15.39
C ALA A 306 0.77 -16.31 -14.97
N GLY A 307 0.51 -16.42 -13.66
CA GLY A 307 -0.71 -16.99 -13.12
C GLY A 307 -1.94 -16.08 -13.22
N VAL A 308 -1.77 -14.80 -13.57
CA VAL A 308 -2.87 -13.82 -13.65
C VAL A 308 -3.73 -14.09 -14.90
N ALA A 309 -5.01 -14.34 -14.68
CA ALA A 309 -5.98 -14.55 -15.76
C ALA A 309 -6.53 -13.20 -16.26
N LYS A 310 -5.97 -12.68 -17.36
CA LYS A 310 -6.37 -11.38 -17.93
C LYS A 310 -7.86 -11.25 -18.25
N ASN A 311 -8.51 -12.35 -18.66
CA ASN A 311 -9.94 -12.34 -19.00
C ASN A 311 -10.84 -12.08 -17.78
N ASP A 312 -10.30 -12.30 -16.57
CA ASP A 312 -10.98 -12.10 -15.29
C ASP A 312 -10.39 -10.88 -14.55
N LEU A 313 -9.88 -9.90 -15.30
CA LEU A 313 -9.34 -8.66 -14.74
C LEU A 313 -10.40 -7.55 -14.85
N PRO A 314 -10.95 -7.07 -13.72
CA PRO A 314 -11.79 -5.89 -13.70
C PRO A 314 -11.03 -4.64 -14.19
N ASP A 315 -11.75 -3.70 -14.81
CA ASP A 315 -11.16 -2.43 -15.29
C ASP A 315 -10.43 -1.65 -14.18
N GLU A 316 -10.95 -1.71 -12.95
CA GLU A 316 -10.35 -1.09 -11.76
C GLU A 316 -8.98 -1.67 -11.38
N ASP A 317 -8.70 -2.92 -11.79
CA ASP A 317 -7.45 -3.62 -11.49
C ASP A 317 -6.39 -3.44 -12.61
N GLN A 318 -6.77 -2.84 -13.74
CA GLN A 318 -5.86 -2.59 -14.87
C GLN A 318 -4.60 -1.79 -14.48
N PRO A 319 -4.68 -0.73 -13.65
CA PRO A 319 -3.48 -0.02 -13.20
C PRO A 319 -2.52 -0.91 -12.40
N ALA A 320 -3.06 -1.78 -11.53
CA ALA A 320 -2.25 -2.71 -10.73
C ALA A 320 -1.60 -3.79 -11.60
N TYR A 321 -2.32 -4.27 -12.64
CA TYR A 321 -1.79 -5.18 -13.63
C TYR A 321 -0.58 -4.58 -14.36
N ASN A 322 -0.72 -3.35 -14.85
CA ASN A 322 0.34 -2.66 -15.58
C ASN A 322 1.56 -2.40 -14.68
N ASP A 323 1.35 -2.01 -13.41
CA ASP A 323 2.43 -1.81 -12.44
C ASP A 323 3.19 -3.11 -12.15
N ALA A 324 2.47 -4.21 -11.91
CA ALA A 324 3.07 -5.53 -11.72
C ALA A 324 3.86 -5.97 -12.96
N ALA A 325 3.32 -5.76 -14.17
CA ALA A 325 4.00 -6.08 -15.42
C ALA A 325 5.33 -5.34 -15.56
N MET A 326 5.34 -4.02 -15.29
CA MET A 326 6.56 -3.21 -15.37
C MET A 326 7.59 -3.63 -14.31
N ARG A 327 7.16 -3.94 -13.08
CA ARG A 327 8.07 -4.39 -12.00
C ARG A 327 8.72 -5.72 -12.32
N VAL A 328 7.95 -6.70 -12.81
CA VAL A 328 8.49 -8.00 -13.24
C VAL A 328 9.41 -7.80 -14.45
N SER A 329 9.01 -6.96 -15.41
CA SER A 329 9.85 -6.61 -16.56
C SER A 329 11.18 -6.03 -16.13
N ALA A 330 11.23 -5.15 -15.12
CA ALA A 330 12.45 -4.51 -14.65
C ALA A 330 13.50 -5.54 -14.18
N VAL A 331 13.08 -6.59 -13.47
CA VAL A 331 13.99 -7.60 -12.90
C VAL A 331 14.16 -8.87 -13.73
N ARG A 332 13.48 -8.99 -14.88
CA ARG A 332 13.48 -10.23 -15.69
C ARG A 332 14.86 -10.74 -16.09
N TRP A 333 15.85 -9.84 -16.21
CA TRP A 333 17.21 -10.21 -16.59
C TRP A 333 17.96 -10.98 -15.50
N ALA A 334 17.47 -11.03 -14.27
CA ALA A 334 17.96 -11.96 -13.24
C ALA A 334 17.77 -13.44 -13.65
N LEU A 335 16.87 -13.71 -14.60
CA LEU A 335 16.61 -15.05 -15.14
C LEU A 335 17.46 -15.37 -16.37
N ALA A 336 18.14 -14.37 -16.93
CA ALA A 336 19.06 -14.61 -18.03
C ALA A 336 20.41 -15.10 -17.47
N PRO A 337 21.10 -16.00 -18.19
CA PRO A 337 22.47 -16.33 -17.86
C PRO A 337 23.32 -15.06 -17.78
N ALA A 338 24.14 -14.93 -16.74
CA ALA A 338 25.07 -13.84 -16.55
C ALA A 338 26.30 -13.97 -17.49
N SER A 339 26.06 -14.18 -18.78
CA SER A 339 27.10 -14.22 -19.80
C SER A 339 27.19 -12.88 -20.51
N LEU A 340 28.29 -12.17 -20.30
CA LEU A 340 28.60 -10.97 -21.09
C LEU A 340 29.21 -11.38 -22.43
N PRO A 341 28.91 -10.68 -23.53
CA PRO A 341 29.53 -10.93 -24.81
C PRO A 341 31.05 -10.68 -24.72
N PRO A 342 31.90 -11.68 -25.03
CA PRO A 342 33.34 -11.47 -25.07
C PRO A 342 33.73 -10.63 -26.28
N ALA A 343 34.86 -9.91 -26.18
CA ALA A 343 35.41 -9.21 -27.33
C ALA A 343 35.90 -10.20 -28.39
N GLN A 344 35.55 -9.96 -29.66
CA GLN A 344 35.90 -10.85 -30.77
C GLN A 344 36.27 -10.03 -32.01
N GLY A 345 37.55 -10.09 -32.41
CA GLY A 345 38.05 -9.31 -33.54
C GLY A 345 37.81 -7.82 -33.33
N SER A 346 37.04 -7.20 -34.22
CA SER A 346 36.65 -5.77 -34.12
C SER A 346 35.43 -5.52 -33.25
N ARG A 347 34.70 -6.55 -32.81
CA ARG A 347 33.53 -6.40 -31.94
C ARG A 347 33.96 -6.22 -30.49
N PRO A 348 33.43 -5.20 -29.80
CA PRO A 348 33.76 -5.00 -28.40
C PRO A 348 33.15 -6.11 -27.53
N GLY A 349 33.69 -6.27 -26.32
CA GLY A 349 33.10 -7.05 -25.25
C GLY A 349 32.70 -6.16 -24.09
N ILE A 350 31.95 -6.72 -23.14
CA ILE A 350 31.60 -6.05 -21.90
C ILE A 350 32.19 -6.83 -20.74
N VAL A 351 32.77 -6.13 -19.78
CA VAL A 351 33.21 -6.67 -18.49
C VAL A 351 32.64 -5.80 -17.38
N THR A 352 32.30 -6.40 -16.25
CA THR A 352 31.95 -5.66 -15.02
C THR A 352 33.00 -5.86 -13.96
N GLU A 353 33.33 -4.79 -13.23
CA GLU A 353 34.21 -4.84 -12.06
C GLU A 353 33.62 -4.02 -10.90
N ALA A 354 34.07 -4.31 -9.69
CA ALA A 354 33.73 -3.49 -8.53
C ALA A 354 34.41 -2.11 -8.63
N GLY A 355 33.65 -1.04 -8.38
CA GLY A 355 34.15 0.32 -8.27
C GLY A 355 34.37 0.73 -6.81
N ALA A 356 33.89 1.92 -6.44
CA ALA A 356 33.72 2.29 -5.04
C ALA A 356 32.76 1.33 -4.30
N PRO A 357 32.70 1.35 -2.96
CA PRO A 357 31.77 0.50 -2.21
C PRO A 357 30.32 0.66 -2.68
N GLY A 358 29.72 -0.45 -3.14
CA GLY A 358 28.35 -0.47 -3.70
C GLY A 358 28.23 -0.02 -5.16
N GLU A 359 29.33 0.30 -5.81
CA GLU A 359 29.39 0.74 -7.20
C GLU A 359 29.83 -0.43 -8.11
N THR A 360 29.15 -0.58 -9.25
CA THR A 360 29.55 -1.50 -10.34
C THR A 360 30.02 -0.68 -11.53
N CYS A 361 31.23 -0.95 -12.01
CA CYS A 361 31.79 -0.35 -13.21
C CYS A 361 31.58 -1.27 -14.41
N VAL A 362 30.99 -0.74 -15.48
CA VAL A 362 30.87 -1.37 -16.78
C VAL A 362 32.03 -0.90 -17.66
N LEU A 363 32.78 -1.87 -18.17
CA LEU A 363 33.90 -1.67 -19.07
C LEU A 363 33.53 -2.19 -20.45
N LEU A 364 33.63 -1.32 -21.45
CA LEU A 364 33.65 -1.74 -22.84
C LEU A 364 35.09 -2.04 -23.24
N VAL A 365 35.37 -3.23 -23.76
CA VAL A 365 36.73 -3.69 -24.02
C VAL A 365 36.91 -4.17 -25.46
N ASP A 366 38.13 -4.07 -25.98
CA ASP A 366 38.53 -4.75 -27.22
C ASP A 366 39.29 -6.05 -26.91
N ALA A 367 39.50 -6.87 -27.94
CA ALA A 367 40.16 -8.17 -27.81
C ALA A 367 41.67 -8.08 -27.54
N GLN A 368 42.32 -6.94 -27.82
CA GLN A 368 43.78 -6.77 -27.69
C GLN A 368 44.19 -6.25 -26.31
N LYS A 369 43.52 -5.19 -25.85
CA LYS A 369 43.82 -4.45 -24.61
C LYS A 369 43.01 -4.98 -23.42
N GLY A 370 41.81 -5.52 -23.68
CA GLY A 370 40.93 -6.04 -22.66
C GLY A 370 40.58 -5.01 -21.57
N ALA A 371 40.40 -5.48 -20.33
CA ALA A 371 40.05 -4.63 -19.19
C ALA A 371 41.18 -3.70 -18.72
N LYS A 372 42.43 -3.93 -19.14
CA LYS A 372 43.59 -3.10 -18.71
C LYS A 372 43.57 -1.70 -19.32
N ALA A 373 43.01 -1.55 -20.51
CA ALA A 373 42.81 -0.26 -21.16
C ALA A 373 41.46 -0.28 -21.91
N PRO A 374 40.35 -0.12 -21.17
CA PRO A 374 39.01 -0.21 -21.71
C PRO A 374 38.75 0.91 -22.74
N LEU A 375 37.93 0.61 -23.74
CA LEU A 375 37.43 1.58 -24.71
C LEU A 375 36.54 2.64 -24.06
N LEU A 376 35.84 2.25 -23.00
CA LEU A 376 34.95 3.10 -22.21
C LEU A 376 34.81 2.49 -20.81
N ARG A 377 34.77 3.34 -19.78
CA ARG A 377 34.43 2.97 -18.40
C ARG A 377 33.30 3.86 -17.90
N ARG A 378 32.24 3.26 -17.37
CA ARG A 378 31.16 3.98 -16.67
C ARG A 378 30.72 3.18 -15.45
N CYS A 379 30.61 3.86 -14.31
CA CYS A 379 30.24 3.23 -13.05
C CYS A 379 28.85 3.71 -12.57
N THR A 380 28.18 2.89 -11.77
CA THR A 380 26.83 3.16 -11.25
C THR A 380 26.60 2.46 -9.92
N TYR A 381 25.73 3.05 -9.10
CA TYR A 381 25.19 2.42 -7.88
C TYR A 381 23.91 1.60 -8.13
N GLY A 382 23.44 1.57 -9.37
CA GLY A 382 22.32 0.75 -9.81
C GLY A 382 22.71 -0.70 -10.09
N VAL A 383 21.72 -1.56 -10.29
CA VAL A 383 21.93 -2.95 -10.70
C VAL A 383 22.23 -2.99 -12.20
N VAL A 384 23.40 -3.52 -12.57
CA VAL A 384 23.76 -3.79 -13.96
C VAL A 384 23.30 -5.19 -14.34
N TRP A 385 22.35 -5.29 -15.28
CA TRP A 385 21.83 -6.56 -15.75
C TRP A 385 22.70 -7.11 -16.89
N ALA A 386 23.82 -7.73 -16.55
CA ALA A 386 24.81 -8.22 -17.51
C ALA A 386 24.22 -9.06 -18.67
N GLY A 387 23.30 -9.98 -18.37
CA GLY A 387 22.64 -10.84 -19.37
C GLY A 387 21.75 -10.10 -20.39
N SER A 388 21.56 -8.78 -20.23
CA SER A 388 20.82 -7.93 -21.16
C SER A 388 21.67 -7.34 -22.28
N ALA A 389 22.99 -7.53 -22.23
CA ALA A 389 23.94 -6.97 -23.18
C ALA A 389 23.65 -7.44 -24.61
N SER A 390 23.45 -6.50 -25.53
CA SER A 390 23.25 -6.76 -26.96
C SER A 390 24.16 -5.86 -27.78
N ILE A 391 24.86 -6.43 -28.77
CA ILE A 391 25.80 -5.72 -29.65
C ILE A 391 25.22 -5.74 -31.07
N ASN A 392 25.25 -4.60 -31.76
CA ASN A 392 24.81 -4.55 -33.16
C ASN A 392 25.75 -5.36 -34.07
N ARG A 393 25.26 -5.69 -35.27
CA ARG A 393 26.00 -6.51 -36.23
C ARG A 393 27.36 -5.89 -36.60
N GLU A 394 27.40 -4.56 -36.72
CA GLU A 394 28.56 -3.77 -37.12
C GLU A 394 29.61 -3.65 -36.00
N GLY A 395 29.28 -3.99 -34.74
CA GLY A 395 30.20 -3.84 -33.60
C GLY A 395 30.46 -2.39 -33.20
N THR A 396 29.55 -1.47 -33.54
CA THR A 396 29.65 -0.03 -33.29
C THR A 396 28.69 0.46 -32.21
N ALA A 397 27.77 -0.38 -31.74
CA ALA A 397 26.81 -0.03 -30.70
C ALA A 397 26.51 -1.22 -29.78
N VAL A 398 26.28 -0.91 -28.51
CA VAL A 398 25.95 -1.86 -27.46
C VAL A 398 24.82 -1.31 -26.61
N SER A 399 23.81 -2.13 -26.34
CA SER A 399 22.73 -1.84 -25.39
C SER A 399 22.93 -2.68 -24.13
N LEU A 400 22.74 -2.07 -22.97
CA LEU A 400 22.81 -2.73 -21.67
C LEU A 400 21.73 -2.16 -20.74
N ALA A 401 20.94 -3.03 -20.12
CA ALA A 401 19.92 -2.61 -19.16
C ALA A 401 20.53 -2.36 -17.78
N VAL A 402 20.22 -1.18 -17.21
CA VAL A 402 20.68 -0.77 -15.88
C VAL A 402 19.49 -0.28 -15.09
N GLN A 403 19.35 -0.79 -13.87
CA GLN A 403 18.22 -0.49 -12.98
C GLN A 403 18.72 0.34 -11.79
N PRO A 404 18.62 1.68 -11.84
CA PRO A 404 19.06 2.53 -10.74
C PRO A 404 18.11 2.48 -9.53
N LEU A 405 16.80 2.27 -9.75
CA LEU A 405 15.79 2.24 -8.70
C LEU A 405 14.85 1.03 -8.84
N GLU A 406 14.16 0.70 -7.75
CA GLU A 406 13.14 -0.35 -7.77
C GLU A 406 12.05 -0.02 -8.79
N GLY A 407 11.74 -0.97 -9.70
CA GLY A 407 10.73 -0.77 -10.73
C GLY A 407 11.09 0.26 -11.82
N TRP A 408 12.30 0.82 -11.82
CA TRP A 408 12.77 1.77 -12.84
C TRP A 408 14.04 1.26 -13.53
N ARG A 409 13.91 0.83 -14.80
CA ARG A 409 15.05 0.32 -15.59
C ARG A 409 15.27 1.09 -16.88
N GLU A 410 16.50 1.55 -17.05
CA GLU A 410 16.96 2.35 -18.17
C GLU A 410 17.82 1.50 -19.12
N LEU A 411 18.10 2.04 -20.31
CA LEU A 411 19.07 1.45 -21.23
C LEU A 411 20.29 2.35 -21.34
N TRP A 412 21.46 1.79 -21.10
CA TRP A 412 22.72 2.38 -21.48
C TRP A 412 23.03 1.99 -22.91
N VAL A 413 23.24 2.98 -23.76
CA VAL A 413 23.57 2.82 -25.18
C VAL A 413 24.98 3.32 -25.39
N MET A 414 25.91 2.38 -25.54
CA MET A 414 27.31 2.68 -25.83
C MET A 414 27.50 2.68 -27.34
N ARG A 415 28.09 3.73 -27.91
CA ARG A 415 28.29 3.85 -29.36
C ARG A 415 29.66 4.36 -29.72
N LYS A 416 30.18 3.90 -30.85
CA LYS A 416 31.43 4.35 -31.44
C LYS A 416 31.20 5.63 -32.22
N THR A 417 32.07 6.62 -32.02
CA THR A 417 32.12 7.90 -32.74
C THR A 417 33.49 8.12 -33.35
N ALA A 418 33.68 9.25 -34.04
CA ALA A 418 34.98 9.67 -34.54
C ALA A 418 35.99 9.92 -33.41
N GLU A 419 35.54 10.40 -32.25
CA GLU A 419 36.38 10.76 -31.09
C GLU A 419 36.61 9.59 -30.12
N GLY A 420 35.87 8.49 -30.27
CA GLY A 420 35.95 7.33 -29.40
C GLY A 420 34.58 6.76 -29.05
N TRP A 421 34.52 5.94 -28.00
CA TRP A 421 33.27 5.40 -27.49
C TRP A 421 32.63 6.35 -26.49
N LEU A 422 31.32 6.49 -26.56
CA LEU A 422 30.54 7.23 -25.58
C LEU A 422 29.33 6.43 -25.15
N VAL A 423 28.69 6.86 -24.06
CA VAL A 423 27.52 6.20 -23.48
C VAL A 423 26.43 7.21 -23.15
N ASP A 424 25.30 7.03 -23.83
CA ASP A 424 24.07 7.77 -23.60
C ASP A 424 23.11 6.89 -22.78
N VAL A 425 22.21 7.52 -22.01
CA VAL A 425 21.21 6.82 -21.18
C VAL A 425 19.82 7.11 -21.72
N LEU A 426 19.07 6.07 -22.04
CA LEU A 426 17.66 6.15 -22.43
C LEU A 426 16.76 5.79 -21.24
N PRO A 427 16.13 6.77 -20.58
CA PRO A 427 15.18 6.49 -19.52
C PRO A 427 13.81 6.03 -20.07
N PRO A 428 13.02 5.30 -19.27
CA PRO A 428 11.62 4.98 -19.55
C PRO A 428 10.75 6.20 -19.87
N ALA A 429 10.94 7.31 -19.15
CA ALA A 429 10.25 8.57 -19.34
C ALA A 429 11.13 9.77 -18.96
N ALA A 430 10.76 10.96 -19.42
CA ALA A 430 11.53 12.20 -19.22
C ALA A 430 11.30 12.86 -17.84
N THR A 431 10.18 12.55 -17.16
CA THR A 431 9.83 13.10 -15.84
C THR A 431 10.06 12.07 -14.73
N ALA A 432 10.42 12.58 -13.54
CA ALA A 432 10.88 11.88 -12.33
C ALA A 432 10.11 10.59 -11.94
N PRO A 433 10.76 9.65 -11.24
CA PRO A 433 10.49 8.23 -11.40
C PRO A 433 9.30 7.73 -10.55
N GLU A 434 8.23 7.32 -11.22
CA GLU A 434 7.36 6.27 -10.68
C GLU A 434 7.95 4.90 -11.09
N THR A 435 7.16 4.05 -11.75
CA THR A 435 7.59 2.74 -12.28
C THR A 435 7.74 2.84 -13.80
N GLY A 436 8.81 2.28 -14.36
CA GLY A 436 9.03 2.31 -15.80
C GLY A 436 10.19 1.44 -16.27
N VAL A 437 10.10 0.97 -17.50
CA VAL A 437 11.10 0.11 -18.14
C VAL A 437 11.33 0.58 -19.57
N ALA A 438 12.59 0.80 -19.92
CA ALA A 438 13.06 0.83 -21.30
C ALA A 438 13.68 -0.52 -21.66
N GLU A 439 13.30 -1.07 -22.81
CA GLU A 439 13.81 -2.34 -23.33
C GLU A 439 14.35 -2.18 -24.76
N TRP A 440 15.56 -2.69 -24.98
CA TRP A 440 16.04 -2.92 -26.33
C TRP A 440 15.23 -4.04 -26.97
N ALA A 441 14.69 -3.76 -28.15
CA ALA A 441 13.82 -4.66 -28.89
C ALA A 441 14.43 -5.13 -30.23
N GLY A 442 15.58 -4.60 -30.65
CA GLY A 442 16.24 -5.00 -31.89
C GLY A 442 17.18 -3.94 -32.45
N TRP A 443 18.09 -4.34 -33.34
CA TRP A 443 18.95 -3.44 -34.10
C TRP A 443 18.44 -3.32 -35.53
N VAL A 444 18.34 -2.09 -36.06
CA VAL A 444 18.08 -1.90 -37.48
C VAL A 444 19.40 -1.99 -38.24
N PRO A 445 19.48 -2.76 -39.34
CA PRO A 445 20.69 -2.85 -40.15
C PRO A 445 21.21 -1.48 -40.60
N GLY A 446 22.54 -1.31 -40.63
CA GLY A 446 23.18 -0.03 -40.98
C GLY A 446 23.71 0.73 -39.76
N GLY A 447 23.43 0.26 -38.54
CA GLY A 447 24.11 0.72 -37.33
C GLY A 447 23.79 2.15 -36.89
N GLN A 448 22.64 2.71 -37.32
CA GLN A 448 22.21 4.07 -36.99
C GLN A 448 20.98 4.13 -36.08
N GLN A 449 20.20 3.04 -36.02
CA GLN A 449 18.91 3.00 -35.33
C GLN A 449 18.76 1.72 -34.51
N MET A 450 17.98 1.81 -33.44
CA MET A 450 17.52 0.67 -32.68
C MET A 450 16.01 0.73 -32.46
N LEU A 451 15.45 -0.42 -32.15
CA LEU A 451 14.06 -0.58 -31.75
C LEU A 451 13.97 -0.61 -30.23
N VAL A 452 13.05 0.15 -29.65
CA VAL A 452 12.88 0.27 -28.21
C VAL A 452 11.42 0.09 -27.83
N ALA A 453 11.15 -0.68 -26.78
CA ALA A 453 9.87 -0.66 -26.09
C ALA A 453 10.02 0.12 -24.78
N ARG A 454 9.11 1.08 -24.54
CA ARG A 454 9.06 1.85 -23.29
C ARG A 454 7.71 1.69 -22.63
N GLU A 455 7.74 1.40 -21.35
CA GLU A 455 6.58 1.44 -20.48
C GLU A 455 6.91 2.35 -19.30
N ALA A 456 6.00 3.25 -18.96
CA ALA A 456 6.16 4.09 -17.79
C ALA A 456 4.80 4.48 -17.23
N ARG A 457 4.76 4.66 -15.92
CA ARG A 457 3.71 5.39 -15.23
C ARG A 457 4.25 6.77 -14.85
N GLY A 458 3.47 7.81 -15.08
CA GLY A 458 3.83 9.16 -14.68
C GLY A 458 2.57 10.00 -14.50
N GLN A 459 2.47 10.70 -13.37
CA GLN A 459 1.28 11.47 -13.00
C GLN A 459 0.01 10.59 -12.99
N GLY A 460 0.15 9.33 -12.57
CA GLY A 460 -0.93 8.36 -12.54
C GLY A 460 -1.40 7.83 -13.90
N ARG A 461 -0.72 8.19 -15.00
CA ARG A 461 -1.04 7.68 -16.35
C ARG A 461 -0.02 6.64 -16.78
N TYR A 462 -0.51 5.47 -17.17
CA TYR A 462 0.30 4.45 -17.82
C TYR A 462 0.45 4.77 -19.32
N ARG A 463 1.67 4.67 -19.82
CA ARG A 463 1.98 4.80 -21.24
C ARG A 463 2.88 3.65 -21.65
N ARG A 464 2.49 3.00 -22.75
CA ARG A 464 3.32 2.03 -23.48
C ARG A 464 3.58 2.55 -24.88
N SER A 465 4.84 2.51 -25.30
CA SER A 465 5.26 2.91 -26.63
C SER A 465 6.30 1.97 -27.22
N PHE A 466 6.25 1.85 -28.54
CA PHE A 466 7.24 1.18 -29.36
C PHE A 466 7.84 2.20 -30.32
N GLU A 467 9.17 2.21 -30.40
CA GLU A 467 9.91 3.35 -30.91
C GLU A 467 11.07 2.96 -31.80
N ILE A 468 11.27 3.73 -32.86
CA ILE A 468 12.52 3.74 -33.65
C ILE A 468 13.36 4.90 -33.12
N VAL A 469 14.53 4.58 -32.57
CA VAL A 469 15.41 5.52 -31.89
C VAL A 469 16.72 5.61 -32.65
N ARG A 470 17.16 6.84 -32.98
CA ARG A 470 18.52 7.08 -33.50
C ARG A 470 19.54 6.85 -32.41
N LEU A 471 20.65 6.20 -32.76
CA LEU A 471 21.75 6.01 -31.81
C LEU A 471 22.47 7.32 -31.50
N GLU A 472 22.53 8.23 -32.47
CA GLU A 472 22.99 9.59 -32.22
C GLU A 472 21.96 10.38 -31.41
N GLY A 473 22.33 10.75 -30.18
CA GLY A 473 21.53 11.57 -29.29
C GLY A 473 20.25 10.91 -28.75
N LEU A 474 20.01 9.63 -29.05
CA LEU A 474 18.85 8.86 -28.59
C LEU A 474 17.50 9.50 -28.93
N ALA A 475 17.43 10.21 -30.06
CA ALA A 475 16.20 10.85 -30.51
C ALA A 475 15.20 9.81 -31.06
N THR A 476 13.96 9.85 -30.56
CA THR A 476 12.84 9.07 -31.10
C THR A 476 12.44 9.64 -32.47
N GLU A 477 12.56 8.86 -33.54
CA GLU A 477 12.12 9.26 -34.89
C GLU A 477 10.66 8.92 -35.14
N ARG A 478 10.20 7.80 -34.59
CA ARG A 478 8.82 7.33 -34.73
C ARG A 478 8.39 6.61 -33.47
N VAL A 479 7.14 6.82 -33.08
CA VAL A 479 6.52 6.25 -31.88
C VAL A 479 5.10 5.78 -32.19
N THR A 480 4.70 4.66 -31.60
CA THR A 480 3.33 4.14 -31.66
C THR A 480 3.02 3.33 -30.40
N GLY A 481 1.73 3.14 -30.09
CA GLY A 481 1.29 2.18 -29.06
C GLY A 481 1.15 0.75 -29.58
N ASP A 482 1.19 0.54 -30.89
CA ASP A 482 0.99 -0.77 -31.54
C ASP A 482 2.16 -1.14 -32.46
N VAL A 483 2.83 -2.24 -32.16
CA VAL A 483 3.98 -2.79 -32.92
C VAL A 483 3.61 -3.09 -34.37
N ALA A 484 2.37 -3.45 -34.68
CA ALA A 484 1.93 -3.72 -36.05
C ALA A 484 2.05 -2.47 -36.94
N ALA A 485 1.97 -1.27 -36.37
CA ALA A 485 2.09 -0.01 -37.09
C ALA A 485 3.54 0.43 -37.41
N LEU A 486 4.55 -0.36 -37.01
CA LEU A 486 5.96 -0.11 -37.28
C LEU A 486 6.59 -1.21 -38.16
N PRO A 487 6.76 -0.97 -39.48
CA PRO A 487 7.35 -1.95 -40.38
C PRO A 487 8.76 -2.41 -39.99
N LEU A 488 9.59 -1.52 -39.42
CA LEU A 488 10.93 -1.90 -38.95
C LEU A 488 10.88 -2.84 -37.74
N PHE A 489 9.91 -2.67 -36.84
CA PHE A 489 9.69 -3.61 -35.74
C PHE A 489 9.31 -5.00 -36.24
N GLN A 490 8.41 -5.06 -37.23
CA GLN A 490 8.00 -6.34 -37.82
C GLN A 490 9.17 -7.10 -38.46
N ARG A 491 10.12 -6.37 -39.07
CA ARG A 491 11.26 -6.95 -39.79
C ARG A 491 12.46 -7.27 -38.89
N TRP A 492 12.75 -6.41 -37.91
CA TRP A 492 14.04 -6.41 -37.21
C TRP A 492 13.94 -6.53 -35.69
N GLN A 493 12.76 -6.81 -35.14
CA GLN A 493 12.64 -7.17 -33.72
C GLN A 493 13.49 -8.39 -33.41
N ASP A 494 14.19 -8.35 -32.28
CA ASP A 494 14.99 -9.45 -31.79
C ASP A 494 14.07 -10.63 -31.38
N PRO A 495 14.32 -11.85 -31.88
CA PRO A 495 13.49 -13.00 -31.54
C PRO A 495 13.50 -13.38 -30.05
N ALA A 496 14.61 -13.16 -29.34
CA ALA A 496 14.68 -13.45 -27.91
C ALA A 496 13.88 -12.41 -27.10
N TRP A 497 14.01 -11.13 -27.44
CA TRP A 497 13.16 -10.06 -26.89
C TRP A 497 11.68 -10.37 -27.10
N LYS A 498 11.25 -10.68 -28.33
CA LYS A 498 9.85 -10.99 -28.67
C LYS A 498 9.28 -12.12 -27.81
N ARG A 499 10.06 -13.16 -27.54
CA ARG A 499 9.63 -14.31 -26.71
C ARG A 499 9.51 -13.99 -25.23
N GLN A 500 10.32 -13.06 -24.73
CA GLN A 500 10.51 -12.85 -23.29
C GLN A 500 9.86 -11.59 -22.76
N THR A 501 9.64 -10.57 -23.59
CA THR A 501 9.09 -9.28 -23.16
C THR A 501 7.65 -9.43 -22.65
N LEU A 502 7.33 -8.69 -21.59
CA LEU A 502 5.95 -8.56 -21.10
C LEU A 502 5.22 -7.40 -21.80
N SER A 503 5.94 -6.52 -22.51
CA SER A 503 5.35 -5.37 -23.22
C SER A 503 4.43 -5.77 -24.36
N LEU A 504 4.59 -6.98 -24.90
CA LEU A 504 3.74 -7.55 -25.96
C LEU A 504 2.56 -8.36 -25.41
N ARG A 505 2.51 -8.62 -24.11
CA ARG A 505 1.51 -9.52 -23.52
C ARG A 505 0.20 -8.82 -23.24
#